data_AF-A0A1V5DDV5-F1
#
_entry.id   AF-A0A1V5DDV5-F1
#
_cell.length_a   1.000
_cell.length_b   1.000
_cell.length_c   1.000
_cell.angle_alpha   90.00
_cell.angle_beta   90.00
_cell.angle_gamma   90.00
#
_symmetry.space_group_name_H-M   'P 1'
#
loop_
_entity.id
_entity.type
_entity.pdbx_description
1 polymer ?
#
loop_
_entity_poly.entity_id
_entity_poly.type
_entity_poly.pdbx_seq_one_letter_code
_entity_poly.pdbx_strand_id
1 'polypeptide(L)'
;MDEIKTVDDLLKAKNVTPEEHERLKDLIETARANERKIREYADQMRSNFDRLSRALQLMEERTLTLNRALQDLLDASGTFQLRLMSSDKFYRE
;
A
#
# COMPACT_ATOMS: atom_id res chain seq x y z
N MET A 1 -4.09 26.73 16.25
CA MET A 1 -5.44 26.15 16.35
C MET A 1 -5.26 24.79 16.97
N ASP A 2 -5.82 24.54 18.15
CA ASP A 2 -5.81 23.19 18.71
C ASP A 2 -6.48 22.24 17.70
N GLU A 3 -5.79 21.18 17.29
CA GLU A 3 -6.35 20.20 16.36
C GLU A 3 -7.50 19.48 17.08
N ILE A 4 -8.72 19.92 16.81
CA ILE A 4 -9.94 19.23 17.24
C ILE A 4 -9.98 17.88 16.50
N LYS A 5 -9.69 16.78 17.21
CA LYS A 5 -9.61 15.42 16.64
C LYS A 5 -10.82 14.57 16.97
N THR A 6 -11.54 14.92 18.03
CA THR A 6 -12.67 14.15 18.54
C THR A 6 -13.89 15.02 18.77
N VAL A 7 -15.06 14.40 18.84
CA VAL A 7 -16.30 15.04 19.26
C VAL A 7 -16.13 15.64 20.67
N ASP A 8 -15.39 14.98 21.56
CA ASP A 8 -15.15 15.51 22.91
C ASP A 8 -14.26 16.74 22.92
N ASP A 9 -13.25 16.81 22.04
CA ASP A 9 -12.45 18.02 21.84
C ASP A 9 -13.31 19.16 21.32
N LEU A 10 -14.26 18.86 20.43
CA LEU A 10 -15.19 19.85 19.88
C LEU A 10 -16.14 20.37 20.97
N LEU A 11 -16.68 19.49 21.82
CA LEU A 11 -17.56 19.86 22.92
C LEU A 11 -16.83 20.73 23.95
N LYS A 12 -15.57 20.40 24.27
CA LYS A 12 -14.72 21.20 25.16
C LYS A 12 -14.38 22.55 24.55
N ALA A 13 -13.97 22.58 23.28
CA ALA A 13 -13.62 23.82 22.59
C ALA A 13 -14.82 24.78 22.46
N LYS A 14 -16.04 24.24 22.41
CA LYS A 14 -17.28 25.02 22.35
C LYS A 14 -17.86 25.39 23.72
N ASN A 15 -17.26 24.94 24.83
CA ASN A 15 -17.77 25.15 26.19
C ASN A 15 -19.26 24.80 26.32
N VAL A 16 -19.68 23.66 25.78
CA VAL A 16 -21.09 23.25 25.76
C VAL A 16 -21.61 23.10 27.18
N THR A 17 -22.71 23.80 27.49
CA THR A 17 -23.33 23.73 28.81
C THR A 17 -24.05 22.39 29.03
N PRO A 18 -24.32 21.97 30.28
CA PRO A 18 -25.04 20.72 30.55
C PRO A 18 -26.43 20.65 29.89
N GLU A 19 -27.11 21.79 29.79
CA GLU A 19 -28.44 21.89 29.18
C GLU A 19 -28.40 21.73 27.66
N GLU A 20 -27.41 22.33 27.00
CA GLU A 20 -27.15 22.13 25.57
C GLU A 20 -26.69 20.70 25.26
N HIS A 21 -25.90 20.12 26.16
CA HIS A 21 -25.46 18.74 26.04
C HIS A 21 -26.63 17.76 26.09
N GLU A 22 -27.60 17.97 26.98
CA GLU A 22 -28.80 17.12 27.05
C GLU A 22 -29.70 17.32 25.82
N ARG A 23 -29.86 18.55 25.34
CA ARG A 23 -30.62 18.83 24.09
C ARG A 23 -30.00 18.21 22.85
N LEU A 24 -28.68 18.07 22.80
CA LEU A 24 -27.93 17.54 21.66
C LEU A 24 -27.46 16.10 21.85
N LYS A 25 -27.89 15.42 22.91
CA LYS A 25 -27.37 14.11 23.32
C LYS A 25 -27.38 13.07 22.21
N ASP A 26 -28.49 12.91 21.49
CA ASP A 26 -28.63 11.94 20.41
C ASP A 26 -27.65 12.23 19.25
N LEU A 27 -27.43 13.51 18.94
CA LEU A 27 -26.48 13.95 17.92
C LEU A 27 -25.04 13.69 18.37
N ILE A 28 -24.72 13.95 19.63
CA ILE A 28 -23.40 13.70 20.22
C ILE A 28 -23.10 12.20 20.21
N GLU A 29 -24.05 11.36 20.61
CA GLU A 29 -23.88 9.91 20.60
C GLU A 29 -23.70 9.36 19.18
N THR A 30 -24.50 9.85 18.23
CA THR A 30 -24.35 9.51 16.81
C THR A 30 -22.98 9.92 16.28
N ALA A 31 -22.54 11.13 16.61
CA ALA A 31 -21.23 11.64 16.20
C ALA A 31 -20.08 10.79 16.79
N ARG A 32 -20.15 10.43 18.09
CA ARG A 32 -19.18 9.53 18.73
C ARG A 32 -19.20 8.13 18.10
N ALA A 33 -20.37 7.60 17.75
CA ALA A 33 -20.47 6.30 17.08
C ALA A 33 -19.83 6.34 15.68
N ASN A 34 -20.04 7.43 14.93
CA ASN A 34 -19.41 7.63 13.63
C ASN A 34 -17.89 7.80 13.76
N GLU A 35 -17.41 8.54 14.77
CA GLU A 35 -15.98 8.69 15.06
C GLU A 35 -15.31 7.33 15.30
N ARG A 36 -15.96 6.44 16.10
CA ARG A 36 -15.48 5.07 16.30
C ARG A 36 -15.37 4.30 14.99
N LYS A 37 -16.43 4.33 14.16
CA LYS A 37 -16.43 3.67 12.84
C LYS A 37 -15.33 4.21 11.92
N ILE A 38 -15.13 5.53 11.90
CA ILE A 38 -14.08 6.16 11.10
C ILE A 38 -12.70 5.67 11.54
N ARG A 39 -12.45 5.58 12.85
CA ARG A 39 -11.19 5.02 13.37
C ARG A 39 -11.00 3.56 12.97
N GLU A 40 -12.03 2.74 13.14
CA GLU A 40 -11.99 1.32 12.75
C GLU A 40 -11.67 1.17 11.25
N TYR A 41 -12.31 1.97 10.39
CA TYR A 41 -12.02 1.97 8.96
C TYR A 41 -10.62 2.49 8.65
N ALA A 42 -10.12 3.50 9.36
CA ALA A 42 -8.77 4.01 9.19
C ALA A 42 -7.72 2.94 9.56
N ASP A 43 -7.93 2.21 10.65
CA ASP A 43 -7.05 1.12 11.07
C ASP A 43 -7.07 -0.05 10.08
N GLN A 44 -8.26 -0.40 9.58
CA GLN A 44 -8.41 -1.39 8.50
C GLN A 44 -7.71 -0.94 7.22
N MET A 45 -7.84 0.33 6.84
CA MET A 45 -7.16 0.88 5.66
C MET A 45 -5.63 0.84 5.81
N ARG A 46 -5.08 1.19 6.98
CA ARG A 46 -3.63 1.06 7.24
C ARG A 46 -3.17 -0.38 7.09
N SER A 47 -3.87 -1.31 7.74
CA SER A 47 -3.54 -2.74 7.63
C SER A 47 -3.59 -3.24 6.19
N ASN A 48 -4.62 -2.83 5.42
CA ASN A 48 -4.73 -3.17 4.01
C ASN A 48 -3.60 -2.57 3.17
N PHE A 49 -3.23 -1.32 3.44
CA PHE A 49 -2.13 -0.65 2.75
C PHE A 49 -0.79 -1.33 3.04
N ASP A 50 -0.53 -1.73 4.29
CA ASP A 50 0.68 -2.48 4.66
C ASP A 50 0.74 -3.85 3.98
N ARG A 51 -0.42 -4.50 3.78
CA ARG A 51 -0.50 -5.76 3.04
C ARG A 51 -0.22 -5.55 1.55
N LEU A 52 -0.81 -4.51 0.95
CA LEU A 52 -0.57 -4.15 -0.45
C LEU A 52 0.90 -3.77 -0.70
N SER A 53 1.50 -2.97 0.18
CA SER A 53 2.89 -2.57 0.10
C SER A 53 3.83 -3.79 0.12
N ARG A 54 3.61 -4.74 1.03
CA ARG A 54 4.36 -6.00 1.07
C ARG A 54 4.16 -6.85 -0.18
N ALA A 55 2.95 -6.90 -0.72
CA ALA A 55 2.67 -7.64 -1.96
C ALA A 55 3.41 -7.02 -3.16
N LEU A 56 3.47 -5.69 -3.23
CA LEU A 56 4.21 -4.98 -4.28
C LEU A 56 5.72 -5.21 -4.19
N GLN A 57 6.30 -5.19 -2.98
CA GLN A 57 7.71 -5.52 -2.77
C GLN A 57 8.04 -6.94 -3.24
N LEU A 58 7.20 -7.92 -2.88
CA LEU A 58 7.37 -9.29 -3.35
C LEU A 58 7.26 -9.41 -4.88
N MET A 59 6.36 -8.63 -5.50
CA MET A 59 6.22 -8.60 -6.95
C MET A 59 7.47 -8.04 -7.61
N GLU A 60 8.04 -6.96 -7.08
CA GLU A 60 9.29 -6.35 -7.56
C GLU A 60 10.46 -7.35 -7.51
N GLU A 61 10.65 -8.03 -6.37
CA GLU A 61 11.68 -9.08 -6.21
C GLU A 61 11.53 -10.22 -7.23
N ARG A 62 10.28 -10.65 -7.47
CA ARG A 62 9.99 -11.69 -8.47
C ARG A 62 10.26 -11.21 -9.88
N THR A 63 9.90 -9.97 -10.22
CA THR A 63 10.18 -9.40 -11.53
C THR A 63 11.68 -9.29 -11.80
N LEU A 64 12.48 -8.89 -10.80
CA LEU A 64 13.94 -8.88 -10.91
C LEU A 64 14.51 -10.29 -11.14
N THR A 65 14.00 -11.28 -10.41
CA THR A 65 14.40 -12.68 -10.55
C THR A 65 14.07 -13.20 -11.96
N LEU A 66 12.87 -12.92 -12.46
CA LEU A 66 12.45 -13.30 -13.82
C LEU A 66 13.32 -12.63 -14.89
N ASN A 67 13.60 -11.34 -14.74
CA ASN A 67 14.48 -10.62 -15.68
C ASN A 67 15.87 -11.25 -15.74
N ARG A 68 16.44 -11.62 -14.58
CA ARG A 68 17.73 -12.29 -14.54
C ARG A 68 17.70 -13.66 -15.24
N ALA A 69 16.68 -14.46 -14.95
CA ALA A 69 16.51 -15.76 -15.59
C ALA A 69 16.33 -15.65 -17.12
N LEU A 70 15.63 -14.61 -17.59
CA LEU A 70 15.49 -14.32 -19.02
C LEU A 70 16.84 -13.94 -19.66
N GLN A 71 17.65 -13.13 -18.97
CA GLN A 71 18.97 -12.77 -19.45
C GLN A 71 19.88 -14.00 -19.54
N ASP A 72 19.90 -14.83 -18.50
CA ASP A 72 20.69 -16.07 -18.47
C ASP A 72 20.28 -17.01 -19.63
N LEU A 73 18.98 -17.08 -19.94
CA LEU A 73 18.46 -17.86 -21.07
C LEU A 73 18.90 -17.30 -22.42
N LEU A 74 18.88 -15.97 -22.58
CA LEU A 74 19.35 -15.30 -23.79
C LEU A 74 20.84 -15.56 -24.03
N ASP A 75 21.67 -15.45 -22.99
CA ASP A 75 23.11 -15.67 -23.07
C ASP A 75 23.44 -17.14 -23.40
N ALA A 76 22.71 -18.08 -22.78
CA ALA A 76 22.82 -19.51 -23.10
C ALA A 76 22.39 -19.80 -24.55
N SER A 77 21.33 -19.16 -25.03
CA SER A 77 20.87 -19.28 -26.43
C SER A 77 21.91 -18.76 -27.42
N GLY A 78 22.51 -17.59 -27.17
CA GLY A 78 23.58 -17.04 -28.00
C GLY A 78 24.82 -17.95 -28.04
N THR A 79 25.20 -18.50 -26.88
CA THR A 79 26.30 -19.49 -26.80
C THR A 79 25.99 -20.76 -27.60
N PHE A 80 24.76 -21.25 -27.49
CA PHE A 80 24.32 -22.44 -28.22
C PHE A 80 24.29 -22.20 -29.73
N GLN A 81 23.81 -21.04 -30.17
CA GLN A 81 23.84 -20.64 -31.58
C GLN A 81 25.27 -20.60 -32.13
N LEU A 82 26.22 -20.01 -31.41
CA LEU A 82 27.64 -19.99 -31.80
C LEU A 82 28.20 -21.41 -31.96
N ARG A 83 27.87 -22.34 -31.05
CA ARG A 83 28.31 -23.74 -31.14
C ARG A 83 27.70 -24.51 -32.32
N LEU A 84 26.50 -24.11 -32.77
CA LEU A 84 25.82 -24.72 -33.90
C LEU A 84 26.21 -24.12 -35.26
N MET A 85 26.97 -23.01 -35.29
CA MET A 85 27.46 -22.45 -36.55
C MET A 85 28.47 -23.41 -37.19
N SER A 86 28.28 -23.71 -38.48
CA SER A 86 29.22 -24.53 -39.25
C SER A 86 30.56 -23.82 -39.43
N SER A 87 31.65 -24.59 -39.37
CA SER A 87 33.05 -24.12 -39.44
C SER A 87 33.34 -23.20 -40.64
N ASP A 88 32.62 -23.39 -41.75
CA ASP A 88 32.78 -22.59 -42.99
C ASP A 88 32.44 -21.10 -42.81
N LYS A 89 31.66 -20.73 -41.79
CA LYS A 89 31.32 -19.33 -41.50
C LYS A 89 32.27 -18.65 -40.51
N PHE A 90 33.15 -19.40 -39.86
CA PHE A 90 34.05 -18.88 -38.82
C PHE A 90 35.41 -18.42 -39.37
N TYR A 91 35.83 -18.90 -40.56
CA TYR A 91 37.14 -18.64 -41.17
C TYR A 91 37.13 -17.67 -42.36
N ARG A 92 36.10 -16.84 -42.51
CA ARG A 92 36.16 -15.70 -43.45
C ARG A 92 36.44 -14.43 -42.67
N GLU A 93 37.73 -14.20 -42.40
CA GLU A 93 38.28 -12.84 -42.24
C GLU A 93 38.12 -12.03 -43.53
#